data_AF-A0A235IUD7-F1
#
_entry.id   AF-A0A235IUD7-F1
#
_cell.length_a   1.000
_cell.length_b   1.000
_cell.length_c   1.000
_cell.angle_alpha   90.00
_cell.angle_beta   90.00
_cell.angle_gamma   90.00
#
_symmetry.space_group_name_H-M   'P 1'
#
loop_
_entity.id
_entity.type
_entity.pdbx_description
1 polymer ?
#
loop_
_entity_poly.entity_id
_entity_poly.type
_entity_poly.pdbx_seq_one_letter_code
_entity_poly.pdbx_strand_id
1 'polypeptide(L)'
;MQSIKLNTHVGSDGILHLDIPLGITDKEIEVMVIYQQLEPSAPPKTPEELGWPAGFFEQTAGSLADDPIQRYPQGEYDTRESLE
;
A
#
# COMPACT_ATOMS: atom_id res chain seq x y z
N MET A 1 5.94 -9.81 -25.91
CA MET A 1 5.00 -8.87 -25.27
C MET A 1 5.71 -8.28 -24.06
N GLN A 2 6.12 -7.02 -24.13
CA GLN A 2 6.73 -6.30 -23.00
C GLN A 2 5.65 -5.43 -22.37
N SER A 3 5.48 -5.49 -21.05
CA SER A 3 4.54 -4.63 -20.30
C SER A 3 5.31 -3.55 -19.56
N ILE A 4 4.88 -2.31 -19.69
CA ILE A 4 5.42 -1.15 -18.97
C ILE A 4 4.32 -0.65 -18.04
N LYS A 5 4.57 -0.69 -16.73
CA LYS A 5 3.63 -0.15 -15.73
C LYS A 5 3.95 1.33 -15.49
N LEU A 6 3.03 2.20 -15.86
CA LEU A 6 3.13 3.66 -15.69
C LEU A 6 2.06 4.14 -14.70
N ASN A 7 2.41 5.02 -13.77
CA ASN A 7 1.45 5.74 -12.93
C ASN A 7 1.59 7.22 -13.24
N THR A 8 0.59 7.78 -13.93
CA THR A 8 0.57 9.16 -14.41
C THR A 8 -0.78 9.79 -14.15
N HIS A 9 -0.76 11.10 -13.95
CA HIS A 9 -1.95 11.91 -13.81
C HIS A 9 -2.44 12.36 -15.19
N VAL A 10 -3.75 12.24 -15.43
CA VAL A 10 -4.39 12.81 -16.61
C VAL A 10 -4.55 14.31 -16.39
N GLY A 11 -4.08 15.12 -17.34
CA GLY A 11 -4.13 16.57 -17.25
C GLY A 11 -5.57 17.12 -17.24
N SER A 12 -5.70 18.42 -16.98
CA SER A 12 -6.99 19.11 -17.03
C SER A 12 -7.65 19.13 -18.41
N ASP A 13 -6.90 18.75 -19.44
CA ASP A 13 -7.35 18.54 -20.83
C ASP A 13 -8.00 17.17 -21.06
N GLY A 14 -7.91 16.25 -20.10
CA GLY A 14 -8.44 14.90 -20.22
C GLY A 14 -7.60 13.95 -21.08
N ILE A 15 -6.35 14.32 -21.41
CA ILE A 15 -5.47 13.54 -22.29
C ILE A 15 -4.37 12.86 -21.46
N LEU A 16 -4.17 11.56 -21.69
CA LEU A 16 -3.06 10.79 -21.12
C LEU A 16 -1.88 10.81 -22.10
N HIS A 17 -0.81 11.52 -21.73
CA HIS A 17 0.44 11.54 -22.50
C HIS A 17 1.33 10.34 -22.13
N LEU A 18 1.73 9.54 -23.13
CA LEU A 18 2.61 8.38 -22.98
C LEU A 18 3.86 8.54 -23.84
N ASP A 19 4.99 8.84 -23.21
CA ASP A 19 6.30 8.87 -23.86
C ASP A 19 6.99 7.51 -23.72
N ILE A 20 7.01 6.71 -24.79
CA ILE A 20 7.65 5.39 -24.81
C ILE A 20 8.95 5.48 -25.61
N PRO A 21 10.12 5.45 -24.96
CA PRO A 21 11.39 5.43 -25.67
C PRO A 21 11.62 4.03 -26.27
N LEU A 22 11.44 3.91 -27.59
CA LEU A 22 11.50 2.61 -28.26
C LEU A 22 12.93 2.24 -28.72
N GLY A 23 13.84 3.21 -28.90
CA GLY A 23 15.23 2.96 -29.28
C GLY A 23 15.42 2.23 -30.62
N ILE A 24 14.35 2.11 -31.41
CA ILE A 24 14.31 1.42 -32.70
C ILE A 24 13.82 2.38 -33.78
N THR A 25 14.40 2.24 -34.97
CA THR A 25 14.09 3.03 -36.16
C THR A 25 13.74 2.08 -37.31
N ASP A 26 12.87 2.51 -38.23
CA ASP A 26 12.51 1.78 -39.45
C ASP A 26 11.81 0.42 -39.22
N LYS A 27 10.89 0.37 -38.25
CA LYS A 27 10.07 -0.83 -37.96
C LYS A 27 8.62 -0.48 -37.66
N GLU A 28 7.70 -1.30 -38.16
CA GLU A 28 6.29 -1.25 -37.77
C GLU A 28 6.12 -1.90 -36.39
N ILE A 29 5.30 -1.27 -35.55
CA ILE A 29 5.07 -1.70 -34.17
C ILE A 29 3.57 -1.61 -33.90
N GLU A 30 3.00 -2.72 -33.43
CA GLU A 30 1.64 -2.76 -32.92
C GLU A 30 1.67 -2.45 -31.41
N VAL A 31 0.84 -1.50 -30.97
CA VAL A 31 0.75 -1.07 -29.58
C VAL A 31 -0.67 -1.28 -29.07
N MET A 32 -0.82 -2.01 -27.98
CA MET A 32 -2.09 -2.19 -27.26
C MET A 32 -2.00 -1.47 -25.91
N VAL A 33 -2.90 -0.51 -25.68
CA VAL A 33 -2.97 0.26 -24.44
C VAL A 33 -4.16 -0.24 -23.61
N ILE A 34 -3.89 -0.68 -22.39
CA ILE A 34 -4.91 -1.06 -21.40
C ILE A 34 -4.74 -0.10 -20.22
N TYR A 35 -5.78 0.64 -19.86
CA TYR A 35 -5.78 1.53 -18.71
C TYR A 35 -6.86 1.12 -17.72
N GLN A 36 -6.60 1.39 -16.45
CA GLN A 36 -7.56 1.22 -15.36
C GLN A 36 -7.63 2.55 -14.62
N GLN A 37 -8.83 3.08 -14.45
CA GLN A 37 -9.02 4.23 -13.58
C GLN A 37 -8.68 3.83 -12.16
N LEU A 38 -7.72 4.54 -11.56
CA LEU A 38 -7.48 4.44 -10.14
C LEU A 38 -8.57 5.25 -9.46
N GLU A 39 -9.46 4.60 -8.73
CA GLU A 39 -10.30 5.32 -7.79
C GLU A 39 -9.38 6.04 -6.79
N PRO A 40 -9.67 7.30 -6.43
CA PRO A 40 -8.93 7.94 -5.37
C PRO A 40 -8.98 7.00 -4.17
N SER A 41 -7.81 6.57 -3.70
CA SER A 41 -7.72 5.82 -2.46
C SER A 41 -8.49 6.64 -1.44
N ALA A 42 -9.53 6.04 -0.84
CA ALA A 42 -10.34 6.73 0.14
C ALA A 42 -9.39 7.45 1.11
N PRO A 43 -9.65 8.72 1.44
CA PRO A 43 -8.77 9.44 2.34
C PRO A 43 -8.55 8.57 3.59
N PRO A 44 -7.32 8.51 4.11
CA PRO A 44 -7.03 7.70 5.27
C PRO A 44 -8.01 8.09 6.37
N LYS A 45 -8.77 7.10 6.85
CA LYS A 45 -9.73 7.31 7.92
C LYS A 45 -9.00 7.76 9.18
N THR A 46 -9.57 8.74 9.87
CA THR A 46 -9.15 9.11 11.21
C THR A 46 -9.34 7.93 12.18
N PRO A 47 -8.58 7.87 13.28
CA PRO A 47 -8.83 6.91 14.37
C PRO A 47 -10.29 6.85 14.82
N GLU A 48 -10.96 7.99 14.91
CA GLU A 48 -12.35 8.11 15.32
C GLU A 48 -13.30 7.47 14.30
N GLU A 49 -13.03 7.64 13.00
CA GLU A 49 -13.75 6.94 11.92
C GLU A 49 -13.48 5.43 11.90
N LEU A 50 -12.42 4.98 12.56
CA LEU A 50 -12.09 3.57 12.77
C LEU A 50 -12.67 3.02 14.10
N GLY A 51 -13.40 3.84 14.85
CA GLY A 51 -14.08 3.45 16.09
C GLY A 51 -13.27 3.66 17.37
N TRP A 52 -12.12 4.34 17.30
CA TRP A 52 -11.35 4.69 18.49
C TRP A 52 -11.97 5.90 19.21
N PRO A 53 -11.89 5.96 20.55
CA PRO A 53 -12.22 7.18 21.28
C PRO A 53 -11.34 8.36 20.83
N ALA A 54 -11.88 9.57 20.91
CA ALA A 54 -11.15 10.79 20.56
C ALA A 54 -9.85 10.90 21.38
N GLY A 55 -8.72 11.11 20.69
CA GLY A 55 -7.41 11.25 21.32
C GLY A 55 -6.87 9.99 22.01
N PHE A 56 -7.39 8.80 21.68
CA PHE A 56 -7.01 7.54 22.33
C PHE A 56 -5.50 7.27 22.23
N PHE A 57 -4.91 7.48 21.06
CA PHE A 57 -3.49 7.20 20.84
C PHE A 57 -2.59 8.18 21.58
N GLU A 58 -2.94 9.47 21.59
CA GLU A 58 -2.21 10.53 22.30
C GLU A 58 -2.23 10.31 23.82
N GLN A 59 -3.33 9.80 24.35
CA GLN A 59 -3.49 9.52 25.79
C GLN A 59 -2.87 8.19 26.21
N THR A 60 -2.86 7.19 25.32
CA THR A 60 -2.43 5.82 25.67
C THR A 60 -0.95 5.59 25.38
N ALA A 61 -0.42 6.17 24.30
CA ALA A 61 0.98 6.00 23.92
C ALA A 61 1.91 6.53 25.03
N GLY A 62 2.75 5.64 25.57
CA GLY A 62 3.69 6.01 26.64
C GLY A 62 3.07 6.12 28.04
N SER A 63 1.77 5.85 28.22
CA SER A 63 1.10 5.89 29.53
C SER A 63 1.69 4.93 30.58
N LEU A 64 2.46 3.94 30.13
CA LEU A 64 3.16 2.94 30.96
C LEU A 64 4.69 3.09 30.88
N ALA A 65 5.20 4.25 30.46
CA ALA A 65 6.64 4.47 30.36
C ALA A 65 7.33 4.48 31.74
N ASP A 66 6.65 4.98 32.77
CA ASP A 66 7.16 5.07 34.14
C ASP A 66 7.00 3.75 34.93
N ASP A 67 6.09 2.87 34.50
CA ASP A 67 5.86 1.54 35.08
C ASP A 67 5.69 0.51 33.95
N PRO A 68 6.81 0.04 33.35
CA PRO A 68 6.75 -0.84 32.20
C PRO A 68 6.19 -2.21 32.58
N ILE A 69 5.30 -2.73 31.73
CA ILE A 69 4.70 -4.05 31.94
C ILE A 69 5.80 -5.13 31.99
N GLN A 70 5.81 -5.93 33.06
CA GLN A 70 6.68 -7.09 33.16
C GLN A 70 6.19 -8.20 32.22
N ARG A 71 7.05 -8.61 31.27
CA ARG A 71 6.81 -9.81 30.47
C ARG A 71 7.25 -11.05 31.25
N TYR A 72 6.30 -11.89 31.64
CA TYR A 72 6.57 -13.19 32.27
C TYR A 72 7.11 -14.22 31.26
N PRO A 73 7.79 -15.28 31.72
CA PRO A 73 8.19 -16.41 30.88
C PRO A 73 6.98 -17.00 30.13
N GLN A 74 7.10 -17.19 28.81
CA GLN A 74 6.00 -17.66 27.96
C GLN A 74 5.89 -19.20 27.87
N GLY A 75 6.77 -19.93 28.57
CA GLY A 75 6.85 -21.38 28.47
C GLY A 75 7.51 -21.86 27.18
N GLU A 76 7.51 -23.19 27.00
CA GLU A 76 7.98 -23.83 25.77
C GLU A 76 6.86 -23.85 24.72
N TYR A 77 7.23 -23.86 23.44
CA TYR A 77 6.27 -24.03 22.35
C TYR A 77 5.70 -25.44 22.33
N ASP A 78 4.44 -25.58 21.90
CA ASP A 78 3.88 -26.88 21.56
C ASP A 78 4.62 -27.51 20.37
N THR A 79 4.97 -28.78 20.50
CA THR A 79 5.50 -29.57 19.40
C THR A 79 4.38 -29.88 18.41
N ARG A 80 4.47 -29.34 17.19
CA ARG A 80 3.56 -29.69 16.10
C ARG A 80 3.82 -31.11 15.61
N GLU A 81 2.79 -31.78 15.09
CA GLU A 81 2.94 -33.08 14.43
C GLU A 81 3.91 -32.99 13.25
N SER A 82 4.63 -34.08 13.01
CA SER A 82 5.47 -34.24 11.83
C SER A 82 4.62 -34.26 10.57
N LEU A 83 5.10 -33.63 9.50
CA LEU A 83 4.51 -33.76 8.18
C LEU A 83 4.80 -35.17 7.63
N GLU A 84 3.76 -35.91 7.24
CA GLU A 84 3.85 -37.18 6.50
C GLU A 84 4.16 -36.96 5.01
#